data_AF-A0A9E8N8U8-F1
#
_entry.id   AF-A0A9E8N8U8-F1
#
_cell.length_a   1.000
_cell.length_b   1.000
_cell.length_c   1.000
_cell.angle_alpha   90.00
_cell.angle_beta   90.00
_cell.angle_gamma   90.00
#
_symmetry.space_group_name_H-M   'P 1'
#
loop_
_entity.id
_entity.type
_entity.pdbx_description
1 polymer ?
#
loop_
_entity_poly.entity_id
_entity_poly.type
_entity_poly.pdbx_seq_one_letter_code
_entity_poly.pdbx_strand_id
1 'polypeptide(L)'
;MKKSNIFAYIELTKLVEELKVAGESGRLKQKLKSQSAYFNIIEPRYFSEGLINEWESVLSVIKQKGAKLSDEGKVVSNAVSNTIDHLSDKECQLLVDKVYSIYDRVKKEFQ
;
A
#
# COMPACT_ATOMS: atom_id res chain seq x y z
N MET A 1 15.06 4.03 -19.58
CA MET A 1 14.40 3.72 -18.30
C MET A 1 12.94 3.45 -18.55
N LYS A 2 12.40 2.35 -18.05
CA LYS A 2 10.95 2.05 -18.13
C LYS A 2 10.21 2.98 -17.16
N LYS A 3 9.24 3.76 -17.65
CA LYS A 3 8.32 4.54 -16.80
C LYS A 3 7.33 3.61 -16.11
N SER A 4 6.74 4.07 -15.00
CA SER A 4 5.62 3.40 -14.37
C SER A 4 4.43 3.32 -15.34
N ASN A 5 3.57 2.34 -15.12
CA ASN A 5 2.33 2.13 -15.86
C ASN A 5 1.28 3.16 -15.39
N ILE A 6 0.52 3.72 -16.34
CA ILE A 6 -0.56 4.66 -16.05
C ILE A 6 -1.59 4.10 -15.05
N PHE A 7 -1.81 2.79 -15.07
CA PHE A 7 -2.65 2.10 -14.10
C PHE A 7 -2.17 2.32 -12.66
N ALA A 8 -0.87 2.18 -12.38
CA ALA A 8 -0.32 2.43 -11.05
C ALA A 8 -0.51 3.88 -10.62
N TYR A 9 -0.36 4.83 -11.54
CA TYR A 9 -0.60 6.24 -11.25
C TYR A 9 -2.07 6.52 -10.88
N ILE A 10 -3.02 6.00 -11.64
CA ILE A 10 -4.45 6.19 -11.39
C ILE A 10 -4.86 5.57 -10.04
N GLU A 11 -4.48 4.31 -9.80
CA GLU A 11 -4.86 3.62 -8.57
C GLU A 11 -4.15 4.20 -7.33
N LEU A 12 -2.88 4.62 -7.44
CA LEU A 12 -2.22 5.34 -6.35
C LEU A 12 -2.84 6.70 -6.07
N THR A 13 -3.30 7.42 -7.09
CA THR A 13 -3.98 8.71 -6.90
C THR A 13 -5.20 8.53 -6.00
N LYS A 14 -6.08 7.57 -6.33
CA LYS A 14 -7.27 7.24 -5.53
C LYS A 14 -6.90 6.83 -4.10
N LEU A 15 -5.91 5.95 -3.94
CA LEU A 15 -5.46 5.50 -2.62
C LEU A 15 -4.95 6.69 -1.77
N VAL A 16 -4.12 7.56 -2.36
CA VAL A 16 -3.54 8.70 -1.65
C VAL A 16 -4.59 9.73 -1.26
N GLU A 17 -5.57 10.01 -2.12
CA GLU A 17 -6.69 10.90 -1.80
C GLU A 17 -7.48 10.39 -0.59
N GLU A 18 -7.83 9.10 -0.57
CA GLU A 18 -8.55 8.47 0.54
C GLU A 18 -7.75 8.52 1.86
N LEU A 19 -6.44 8.30 1.80
CA LEU A 19 -5.56 8.32 2.98
C LEU A 19 -5.36 9.74 3.52
N LYS A 20 -5.29 10.76 2.66
CA LYS A 20 -5.15 12.17 3.09
C LYS A 20 -6.36 12.63 3.89
N VAL A 21 -7.57 12.37 3.38
CA VAL A 21 -8.83 12.67 4.10
C VAL A 21 -8.86 11.99 5.47
N ALA A 22 -8.39 10.74 5.54
CA ALA A 22 -8.38 10.00 6.81
C ALA A 22 -7.35 10.51 7.83
N GLY A 23 -6.17 10.96 7.37
CA GLY A 23 -5.13 11.54 8.22
C GLY A 23 -5.62 12.76 8.98
N GLU A 24 -6.37 13.65 8.31
CA GLU A 24 -6.95 14.86 8.90
C GLU A 24 -8.01 14.55 9.97
N SER A 25 -8.72 13.42 9.82
CA SER A 25 -9.79 12.99 10.72
C SER A 25 -9.35 12.09 11.89
N GLY A 26 -8.05 11.76 12.00
CA GLY A 26 -7.52 10.85 13.02
C GLY A 26 -7.94 9.38 12.85
N ARG A 27 -8.43 8.99 11.67
CA ARG A 27 -8.94 7.63 11.38
C ARG A 27 -8.05 6.83 10.42
N LEU A 28 -6.76 7.16 10.38
CA LEU A 28 -5.82 6.65 9.37
C LEU A 28 -5.77 5.12 9.31
N LYS A 29 -5.67 4.45 10.47
CA LYS A 29 -5.64 2.99 10.55
C LYS A 29 -6.91 2.33 10.00
N GLN A 30 -8.09 2.86 10.35
CA GLN A 30 -9.37 2.37 9.84
C GLN A 30 -9.46 2.54 8.32
N LYS A 31 -9.01 3.68 7.79
CA LYS A 31 -8.97 3.91 6.35
C LYS A 31 -8.00 2.97 5.66
N LEU A 32 -6.74 2.86 6.11
CA LEU A 32 -5.76 1.90 5.59
C LEU A 32 -6.36 0.49 5.47
N LYS A 33 -7.07 0.05 6.52
CA LYS A 33 -7.76 -1.25 6.54
C LYS A 33 -8.82 -1.35 5.45
N SER A 34 -9.69 -0.34 5.31
CA SER A 34 -10.71 -0.31 4.25
C SER A 34 -10.12 -0.29 2.84
N GLN A 35 -8.90 0.25 2.68
CA GLN A 35 -8.18 0.36 1.42
C GLN A 35 -7.22 -0.83 1.18
N SER A 36 -7.31 -1.91 1.97
CA SER A 36 -6.36 -3.03 1.90
C SER A 36 -6.28 -3.69 0.52
N ALA A 37 -7.36 -3.62 -0.26
CA ALA A 37 -7.41 -4.16 -1.63
C ALA A 37 -6.36 -3.52 -2.57
N TYR A 38 -6.03 -2.23 -2.37
CA TYR A 38 -5.04 -1.55 -3.22
C TYR A 38 -3.65 -2.22 -3.18
N PHE A 39 -3.26 -2.78 -2.04
CA PHE A 39 -2.00 -3.50 -1.88
C PHE A 39 -1.96 -4.88 -2.55
N ASN A 40 -3.11 -5.36 -3.03
CA ASN A 40 -3.20 -6.58 -3.83
C ASN A 40 -3.28 -6.27 -5.34
N ILE A 41 -3.95 -5.18 -5.74
CA ILE A 41 -4.15 -4.86 -7.17
C ILE A 41 -2.98 -4.07 -7.76
N ILE A 42 -2.29 -3.24 -6.97
CA ILE A 42 -1.14 -2.48 -7.43
C ILE A 42 0.09 -3.38 -7.28
N GLU A 43 0.53 -3.98 -8.38
CA GLU A 43 1.67 -4.90 -8.38
C GLU A 43 3.01 -4.19 -8.65
N PRO A 44 4.15 -4.68 -8.10
CA PRO A 44 5.46 -4.10 -8.34
C PRO A 44 5.80 -3.91 -9.83
N ARG A 45 5.42 -4.85 -10.70
CA ARG A 45 5.68 -4.79 -12.16
C ARG A 45 5.10 -3.57 -12.87
N TYR A 46 4.17 -2.86 -12.23
CA TYR A 46 3.58 -1.62 -12.75
C TYR A 46 4.44 -0.39 -12.49
N PHE A 47 5.51 -0.48 -11.70
CA PHE A 47 6.40 0.63 -11.40
C PHE A 47 7.63 0.66 -12.31
N SER A 48 8.29 1.82 -12.37
CA SER A 48 9.63 1.96 -12.95
C SER A 48 10.67 1.18 -12.15
N GLU A 49 11.80 0.83 -12.77
CA GLU A 49 12.87 0.04 -12.11
C GLU A 49 13.31 0.62 -10.76
N GLY A 50 13.36 1.96 -10.66
CA GLY A 50 13.74 2.66 -9.43
C GLY A 50 12.65 2.69 -8.35
N LEU A 51 11.42 2.28 -8.66
CA LEU A 51 10.26 2.31 -7.75
C LEU A 51 9.72 0.92 -7.39
N ILE A 52 10.10 -0.13 -8.15
CA ILE A 52 9.74 -1.53 -7.86
C ILE A 52 10.11 -1.89 -6.42
N ASN A 53 11.37 -1.72 -6.04
CA ASN A 53 11.88 -2.11 -4.72
C ASN A 53 11.21 -1.32 -3.58
N GLU A 54 10.85 -0.07 -3.83
CA GLU A 54 10.16 0.77 -2.84
C GLU A 54 8.75 0.28 -2.59
N TRP A 55 8.01 -0.05 -3.66
CA TRP A 55 6.70 -0.64 -3.52
C TRP A 55 6.77 -2.03 -2.88
N GLU A 56 7.75 -2.86 -3.24
CA GLU A 56 7.98 -4.14 -2.58
C GLU A 56 8.25 -3.99 -1.08
N SER A 57 8.96 -2.92 -0.66
CA SER A 57 9.16 -2.62 0.76
C SER A 57 7.86 -2.24 1.49
N VAL A 58 6.91 -1.61 0.81
CA VAL A 58 5.57 -1.33 1.35
C VAL A 58 4.81 -2.66 1.47
N LEU A 59 4.83 -3.47 0.42
CA LEU A 59 4.17 -4.77 0.43
C LEU A 59 4.76 -5.71 1.47
N SER A 60 6.07 -5.68 1.71
CA SER A 60 6.70 -6.57 2.69
C SER A 60 6.22 -6.26 4.11
N VAL A 61 6.05 -4.99 4.48
CA VAL A 61 5.47 -4.61 5.78
C VAL A 61 4.06 -5.19 5.94
N ILE A 62 3.27 -5.17 4.87
CA ILE A 62 1.86 -5.55 4.91
C ILE A 62 1.65 -7.06 4.68
N LYS A 63 2.59 -7.73 4.02
CA LYS A 63 2.56 -9.17 3.73
C LYS A 63 3.39 -10.00 4.73
N GLN A 64 4.33 -9.41 5.47
CA GLN A 64 5.16 -10.13 6.46
C GLN A 64 4.35 -10.81 7.55
N LYS A 65 3.13 -10.34 7.85
CA LYS A 65 2.22 -11.00 8.81
C LYS A 65 1.05 -11.74 8.14
N GLY A 66 1.07 -11.84 6.82
CA GLY A 66 -0.02 -12.33 5.98
C GLY A 66 0.01 -13.80 5.62
N ALA A 67 1.18 -14.45 5.68
CA ALA A 67 1.31 -15.89 5.48
C ALA A 67 1.06 -16.64 6.79
N LYS A 68 -0.14 -16.50 7.36
CA LYS A 68 -0.67 -17.55 8.24
C LYS A 68 -1.58 -18.42 7.39
N LEU A 69 -1.14 -19.66 7.15
CA LEU A 69 -2.07 -20.72 6.85
C LEU A 69 -3.05 -20.77 8.04
N SER A 70 -4.35 -20.79 7.78
CA SER A 70 -5.30 -21.16 8.85
C SER A 70 -4.92 -22.55 9.37
N ASP A 71 -5.34 -22.93 10.58
CA ASP A 71 -5.16 -24.29 11.11
C ASP A 71 -5.75 -25.40 10.19
N GLU A 72 -6.56 -25.00 9.19
CA GLU A 72 -7.14 -25.86 8.13
C GLU A 72 -6.35 -25.85 6.79
N GLY A 73 -5.18 -25.21 6.71
CA GLY A 73 -4.36 -25.14 5.49
C GLY A 73 -4.89 -24.20 4.39
N LYS A 74 -5.91 -23.37 4.65
CA LYS A 74 -6.42 -22.37 3.71
C LYS A 74 -5.63 -21.06 3.80
N VAL A 75 -5.46 -20.42 2.64
CA VAL A 75 -4.88 -19.08 2.51
C VAL A 75 -5.89 -18.04 3.04
N VAL A 76 -5.49 -17.23 4.02
CA VAL A 76 -6.35 -16.19 4.60
C VAL A 76 -6.47 -15.02 3.61
N SER A 77 -7.64 -14.87 2.98
CA SER A 77 -7.97 -13.81 2.00
C SER A 77 -7.84 -12.36 2.52
N ASN A 78 -7.59 -12.16 3.82
CA ASN A 78 -7.50 -10.85 4.49
C ASN A 78 -6.17 -10.61 5.24
N ALA A 79 -5.10 -11.29 4.84
CA ALA A 79 -3.74 -11.12 5.34
C ALA A 79 -3.31 -9.65 5.56
N VAL A 80 -3.60 -8.79 4.59
CA VAL A 80 -3.24 -7.36 4.57
C VAL A 80 -4.01 -6.59 5.64
N SER A 81 -5.34 -6.77 5.70
CA SER A 81 -6.24 -6.12 6.67
C SER A 81 -5.89 -6.51 8.11
N ASN A 82 -5.63 -7.80 8.35
CA ASN A 82 -5.19 -8.31 9.64
C ASN A 82 -3.82 -7.75 10.05
N THR A 83 -2.90 -7.61 9.10
CA THR A 83 -1.58 -7.02 9.37
C THR A 83 -1.74 -5.57 9.84
N ILE A 84 -2.58 -4.79 9.16
CA ILE A 84 -2.88 -3.40 9.52
C ILE A 84 -3.48 -3.30 10.93
N ASP A 85 -4.36 -4.22 11.34
CA ASP A 85 -4.90 -4.26 12.71
C ASP A 85 -3.82 -4.36 13.79
N HIS A 86 -2.69 -4.98 13.48
CA HIS A 86 -1.56 -5.16 14.42
C HIS A 86 -0.48 -4.07 14.31
N LEU A 87 -0.67 -3.07 13.44
CA LEU A 87 0.21 -1.90 13.39
C LEU A 87 -0.22 -0.90 14.46
N SER A 88 0.76 -0.29 15.13
CA SER A 88 0.56 0.93 15.91
C SER A 88 0.22 2.12 14.99
N ASP A 89 -0.35 3.18 15.54
CA ASP A 89 -0.68 4.38 14.76
C ASP A 89 0.58 5.01 14.12
N LYS A 90 1.72 4.93 14.81
CA LYS A 90 3.02 5.37 14.28
C LYS A 90 3.44 4.53 13.07
N GLU A 91 3.29 3.21 13.13
CA GLU A 91 3.59 2.32 12.00
C GLU A 91 2.63 2.54 10.82
N CYS A 92 1.34 2.81 11.11
CA CYS A 92 0.38 3.21 10.08
C CYS A 92 0.79 4.52 9.40
N GLN A 93 1.22 5.52 10.16
CA GLN A 93 1.69 6.79 9.60
C GLN A 93 2.94 6.57 8.72
N LEU A 94 3.94 5.83 9.22
CA LEU A 94 5.15 5.54 8.45
C LEU A 94 4.86 4.78 7.15
N LEU A 95 3.88 3.87 7.16
CA LEU A 95 3.44 3.16 5.96
C LEU A 95 2.83 4.13 4.93
N VAL A 96 1.97 5.03 5.39
CA VAL A 96 1.29 6.03 4.56
C VAL A 96 2.28 7.03 3.98
N ASP A 97 3.24 7.50 4.78
CA ASP A 97 4.28 8.42 4.31
C ASP A 97 5.11 7.80 3.18
N LYS A 98 5.40 6.50 3.24
CA LYS A 98 6.04 5.77 2.14
C LYS A 98 5.17 5.74 0.89
N VAL A 99 3.88 5.46 1.03
CA VAL A 99 2.93 5.48 -0.10
C VAL A 99 2.88 6.86 -0.74
N TYR A 100 2.86 7.94 0.05
CA TYR A 100 2.91 9.32 -0.46
C TYR A 100 4.20 9.61 -1.22
N SER A 101 5.36 9.23 -0.67
CA SER A 101 6.65 9.41 -1.34
C SER A 101 6.72 8.70 -2.70
N ILE A 102 6.23 7.45 -2.75
CA ILE A 102 6.15 6.69 -4.02
C ILE A 102 5.21 7.39 -4.99
N TYR A 103 4.03 7.83 -4.55
CA TYR A 103 3.08 8.55 -5.39
C TYR A 103 3.68 9.83 -5.99
N ASP A 104 4.36 10.65 -5.20
CA ASP A 104 4.98 11.89 -5.68
C ASP A 104 6.04 11.62 -6.76
N ARG A 105 6.78 10.50 -6.63
CA ARG A 105 7.75 10.08 -7.63
C ARG A 105 7.09 9.53 -8.89
N VAL A 106 6.07 8.69 -8.76
CA VAL A 106 5.28 8.22 -9.91
C VAL A 106 4.68 9.42 -10.65
N LYS A 107 4.08 10.37 -9.94
CA LYS A 107 3.49 11.58 -10.53
C LYS A 107 4.48 12.36 -11.39
N LYS A 108 5.74 12.51 -10.96
CA LYS A 108 6.81 13.17 -11.73
C LYS A 108 7.16 12.43 -13.03
N GLU A 109 6.88 11.13 -13.15
CA GLU A 109 7.11 10.38 -14.38
C GLU A 109 6.05 10.69 -15.47
N PHE A 110 4.90 11.24 -15.07
CA PHE A 110 3.76 11.61 -15.95
C PHE A 110 3.59 13.12 -16.15
N GLN A 111 4.51 13.92 -15.60
CA GLN A 111 4.65 15.36 -15.88
C GLN A 111 5.77 15.58 -16.89
#